data_AF-A0A662UNE6-F1
#
_entry.id   AF-A0A662UNE6-F1
#
_cell.length_a   1.000
_cell.length_b   1.000
_cell.length_c   1.000
_cell.angle_alpha   90.00
_cell.angle_beta   90.00
_cell.angle_gamma   90.00
#
_symmetry.space_group_name_H-M   'P 1'
#
loop_
_entity.id
_entity.type
_entity.pdbx_description
1 polymer ?
#
loop_
_entity_poly.entity_id
_entity_poly.type
_entity_poly.pdbx_seq_one_letter_code
_entity_poly.pdbx_strand_id
1 'polypeptide(L)'
;MRRIKFFTSFDRIEMQLKYVTLNPFSFRRFLSWIYRYPDVKEILLDTGVDTLFNHRGLKDYPSWYLSEYLKCVYYLDRIIARKFNVEVFAVIPDIPADYPGRKHLYPWNVKRTIEYIQYFLEKVVHRYQNITFIPVVQGAKDSISSVVNTYERYFDLYKKFQLVAVGPTCITRKYKKLAKLILTFDRVTNHEYHVFGPGLATIRIVHDKVKNMRSFDSTAYVKRYTRYKYREYNGLKDALKEFMLKLPPNIEY
;
A
#
# COMPACT_ATOMS: atom_id res chain seq x y z
N MET A 1 16.72 -2.56 17.13
CA MET A 1 16.38 -2.17 15.74
C MET A 1 14.91 -2.46 15.51
N ARG A 2 14.15 -1.53 14.93
CA ARG A 2 12.71 -1.70 14.70
C ARG A 2 12.46 -2.80 13.66
N ARG A 3 11.46 -3.66 13.88
CA ARG A 3 11.02 -4.66 12.89
C ARG A 3 10.14 -3.99 11.83
N ILE A 4 10.40 -4.27 10.56
CA ILE A 4 9.63 -3.75 9.42
C ILE A 4 8.67 -4.85 8.94
N LYS A 5 7.39 -4.55 8.79
CA LYS A 5 6.37 -5.55 8.43
C LYS A 5 6.25 -5.68 6.90
N PHE A 6 6.29 -6.90 6.39
CA PHE A 6 6.08 -7.21 4.98
C PHE A 6 4.63 -7.63 4.74
N PHE A 7 3.88 -6.78 4.03
CA PHE A 7 2.53 -7.07 3.59
C PHE A 7 2.55 -7.74 2.22
N THR A 8 1.68 -8.71 2.02
CA THR A 8 1.51 -9.34 0.71
C THR A 8 0.07 -9.72 0.43
N SER A 9 -0.26 -9.91 -0.85
CA SER A 9 -1.58 -10.35 -1.25
C SER A 9 -1.84 -11.79 -0.80
N PHE A 10 -3.00 -12.03 -0.21
CA PHE A 10 -3.52 -13.39 0.04
C PHE A 10 -4.01 -14.07 -1.25
N ASP A 11 -4.22 -13.28 -2.32
CA ASP A 11 -4.94 -13.74 -3.49
C ASP A 11 -4.25 -14.94 -4.17
N ARG A 12 -4.98 -16.06 -4.25
CA ARG A 12 -4.50 -17.36 -4.77
C ARG A 12 -3.31 -17.93 -4.00
N ILE A 13 -3.15 -17.56 -2.72
CA ILE A 13 -2.14 -18.12 -1.83
C ILE A 13 -2.85 -18.86 -0.68
N GLU A 14 -2.80 -20.19 -0.72
CA GLU A 14 -3.33 -21.05 0.34
C GLU A 14 -2.26 -21.30 1.42
N MET A 15 -2.02 -20.28 2.24
CA MET A 15 -1.16 -20.34 3.42
C MET A 15 -1.57 -19.29 4.46
N GLN A 16 -1.25 -19.52 5.73
CA GLN A 16 -1.38 -18.50 6.77
C GLN A 16 -0.40 -17.34 6.51
N LEU A 17 -0.90 -16.11 6.58
CA LEU A 17 -0.12 -14.87 6.49
C LEU A 17 -0.45 -14.00 7.70
N LYS A 18 0.55 -13.30 8.26
CA LYS A 18 0.32 -12.37 9.38
C LYS A 18 -0.05 -10.96 8.91
N TYR A 19 0.50 -10.52 7.78
CA TYR A 19 0.32 -9.19 7.23
C TYR A 19 -0.20 -9.28 5.80
N VAL A 20 -1.45 -8.87 5.60
CA VAL A 20 -2.15 -9.12 4.34
C VAL A 20 -2.53 -7.81 3.68
N THR A 21 -2.19 -7.66 2.40
CA THR A 21 -2.77 -6.63 1.53
C THR A 21 -4.08 -7.16 0.95
N LEU A 22 -5.14 -6.37 1.12
CA LEU A 22 -6.48 -6.63 0.63
C LEU A 22 -6.83 -5.60 -0.42
N ASN A 23 -7.42 -6.05 -1.52
CA ASN A 23 -7.95 -5.19 -2.57
C ASN A 23 -9.47 -5.36 -2.69
N PRO A 24 -10.27 -4.29 -2.91
CA PRO A 24 -11.72 -4.39 -3.09
C PRO A 24 -12.16 -5.40 -4.15
N PHE A 25 -11.42 -5.55 -5.25
CA PHE A 25 -11.71 -6.54 -6.31
C PHE A 25 -11.57 -8.00 -5.83
N SER A 26 -10.89 -8.23 -4.71
CA SER A 26 -10.66 -9.54 -4.12
C SER A 26 -11.46 -9.79 -2.83
N PHE A 27 -12.28 -8.82 -2.39
CA PHE A 27 -12.91 -8.82 -1.07
C PHE A 27 -13.74 -10.07 -0.76
N ARG A 28 -14.55 -10.54 -1.71
CA ARG A 28 -15.36 -11.76 -1.49
C ARG A 28 -14.50 -12.99 -1.19
N ARG A 29 -13.37 -13.16 -1.88
CA ARG A 29 -12.44 -14.29 -1.66
C ARG A 29 -11.69 -14.13 -0.35
N PHE A 30 -11.37 -12.89 0.03
CA PHE A 30 -10.75 -12.59 1.32
C PHE A 30 -11.60 -13.12 2.48
N LEU A 31 -12.93 -12.93 2.41
CA LEU A 31 -13.83 -13.43 3.45
C LEU A 31 -13.70 -14.95 3.63
N SER A 32 -13.68 -15.73 2.56
CA SER A 32 -13.46 -17.18 2.69
C SER A 32 -12.06 -17.52 3.21
N TRP A 33 -11.04 -16.74 2.80
CA TRP A 33 -9.65 -16.99 3.17
C TRP A 33 -9.38 -16.71 4.66
N ILE A 34 -9.84 -15.58 5.21
CA ILE A 34 -9.55 -15.21 6.61
C ILE A 34 -10.22 -16.16 7.62
N TYR A 35 -11.36 -16.74 7.26
CA TYR A 35 -11.99 -17.77 8.09
C TYR A 35 -11.19 -19.08 8.11
N ARG A 36 -10.44 -19.38 7.05
CA ARG A 36 -9.54 -20.55 6.99
C ARG A 36 -8.20 -20.29 7.67
N TYR A 37 -7.76 -19.03 7.69
CA TYR A 37 -6.45 -18.61 8.16
C TYR A 37 -6.58 -17.46 9.20
N PRO A 38 -7.11 -17.74 10.41
CA PRO A 38 -7.56 -16.70 11.34
C PRO A 38 -6.43 -15.90 12.01
N ASP A 39 -5.17 -16.38 11.99
CA ASP A 39 -4.04 -15.76 12.69
C ASP A 39 -3.45 -14.52 11.96
N VAL A 40 -4.30 -13.75 11.28
CA VAL A 40 -3.91 -12.48 10.65
C VAL A 40 -3.74 -11.43 11.73
N LYS A 41 -2.59 -10.77 11.77
CA LYS A 41 -2.32 -9.67 12.71
C LYS A 41 -2.75 -8.32 12.16
N GLU A 42 -2.49 -8.08 10.87
CA GLU A 42 -2.83 -6.81 10.23
C GLU A 42 -3.32 -6.97 8.80
N ILE A 43 -4.29 -6.14 8.45
CA ILE A 43 -4.85 -6.04 7.10
C ILE A 43 -4.59 -4.63 6.58
N LEU A 44 -4.01 -4.53 5.38
CA LEU A 44 -3.87 -3.28 4.63
C LEU A 44 -4.85 -3.29 3.45
N LEU A 45 -5.95 -2.54 3.55
CA LEU A 45 -6.89 -2.33 2.47
C LEU A 45 -6.34 -1.28 1.49
N ASP A 46 -5.82 -1.76 0.36
CA ASP A 46 -5.42 -0.96 -0.80
C ASP A 46 -6.67 -0.44 -1.55
N THR A 47 -6.51 0.64 -2.31
CA THR A 47 -7.54 1.31 -3.12
C THR A 47 -7.64 0.77 -4.54
N GLY A 48 -6.80 -0.20 -4.90
CA GLY A 48 -6.82 -0.86 -6.21
C GLY A 48 -6.36 0.02 -7.37
N VAL A 49 -5.37 0.86 -7.11
CA VAL A 49 -4.74 1.76 -8.09
C VAL A 49 -4.32 1.05 -9.37
N ASP A 50 -3.68 -0.14 -9.32
CA ASP A 50 -3.21 -0.84 -10.53
C ASP A 50 -4.40 -1.23 -11.43
N THR A 51 -5.45 -1.83 -10.86
CA THR A 51 -6.64 -2.25 -11.63
C THR A 51 -7.36 -1.06 -12.24
N LEU A 52 -7.56 0.03 -11.50
CA LEU A 52 -8.32 1.18 -11.99
C LEU A 52 -7.53 2.05 -12.97
N PHE A 53 -6.26 2.30 -12.68
CA PHE A 53 -5.50 3.32 -13.38
C PHE A 53 -4.52 2.77 -14.41
N ASN A 54 -3.94 1.59 -14.18
CA ASN A 54 -3.07 0.93 -15.14
C ASN A 54 -3.88 0.11 -16.14
N HIS A 55 -4.82 -0.69 -15.65
CA HIS A 55 -5.56 -1.63 -16.48
C HIS A 55 -6.79 -1.03 -17.15
N ARG A 56 -7.56 -0.21 -16.42
CA ARG A 56 -8.78 0.43 -16.96
C ARG A 56 -8.55 1.85 -17.47
N GLY A 57 -7.35 2.41 -17.27
CA GLY A 57 -6.99 3.73 -17.79
C GLY A 57 -7.84 4.89 -17.25
N LEU A 58 -8.53 4.72 -16.12
CA LEU A 58 -9.41 5.75 -15.59
C LEU A 58 -8.62 7.00 -15.20
N LYS A 59 -9.19 8.20 -15.36
CA LYS A 59 -8.53 9.42 -14.90
C LYS A 59 -8.62 9.57 -13.38
N ASP A 60 -9.80 9.27 -12.83
CA ASP A 60 -10.16 9.47 -11.42
C ASP A 60 -10.99 8.27 -10.91
N TYR A 61 -11.24 8.19 -9.60
CA TYR A 61 -12.11 7.15 -9.04
C TYR A 61 -13.58 7.40 -9.39
N PRO A 62 -14.30 6.42 -9.98
CA PRO A 62 -15.73 6.51 -10.15
C PRO A 62 -16.47 6.53 -8.80
N SER A 63 -17.58 7.24 -8.71
CA SER A 63 -18.41 7.32 -7.49
C SER A 63 -18.88 5.95 -7.01
N TRP A 64 -19.28 5.07 -7.93
CA TRP A 64 -19.67 3.69 -7.61
C TRP A 64 -18.52 2.92 -6.95
N TYR A 65 -17.28 3.14 -7.37
CA TYR A 65 -16.12 2.45 -6.81
C TYR A 65 -15.83 2.94 -5.40
N LEU A 66 -15.90 4.26 -5.16
CA LEU A 66 -15.73 4.83 -3.82
C LEU A 66 -16.80 4.28 -2.85
N SER A 67 -18.04 4.11 -3.32
CA SER A 67 -19.10 3.47 -2.54
C SER A 67 -18.74 2.02 -2.18
N GLU A 68 -18.30 1.21 -3.15
CA GLU A 68 -17.87 -0.17 -2.89
C GLU A 68 -16.64 -0.25 -1.97
N TYR A 69 -15.68 0.66 -2.12
CA TYR A 69 -14.53 0.77 -1.23
C TYR A 69 -14.98 1.04 0.22
N LEU A 70 -15.90 1.99 0.43
CA LEU A 70 -16.44 2.31 1.75
C LEU A 70 -17.28 1.16 2.35
N LYS A 71 -17.96 0.35 1.53
CA LYS A 71 -18.60 -0.89 2.00
C LYS A 71 -17.57 -1.90 2.51
N CYS A 72 -16.42 -2.02 1.84
CA CYS A 72 -15.31 -2.87 2.32
C CYS A 72 -14.78 -2.35 3.66
N VAL A 73 -14.51 -1.03 3.77
CA VAL A 73 -14.08 -0.39 5.02
C VAL A 73 -15.08 -0.65 6.15
N TYR A 74 -16.36 -0.47 5.89
CA TYR A 74 -17.43 -0.74 6.86
C TYR A 74 -17.43 -2.18 7.35
N TYR A 75 -17.33 -3.14 6.43
CA TYR A 75 -17.32 -4.56 6.78
C TYR A 75 -16.07 -4.92 7.59
N LEU A 76 -14.90 -4.36 7.22
CA LEU A 76 -13.67 -4.57 7.98
C LEU A 76 -13.78 -4.00 9.40
N ASP A 77 -14.30 -2.80 9.56
CA ASP A 77 -14.46 -2.13 10.87
C ASP A 77 -15.44 -2.88 11.79
N ARG A 78 -16.62 -3.23 11.26
CA ARG A 78 -17.73 -3.73 12.08
C ARG A 78 -17.64 -5.22 12.37
N ILE A 79 -17.07 -6.00 11.44
CA ILE A 79 -17.12 -7.46 11.50
C ILE A 79 -15.71 -8.02 11.67
N ILE A 80 -14.80 -7.74 10.73
CA ILE A 80 -13.51 -8.43 10.68
C ILE A 80 -12.59 -8.03 11.83
N ALA A 81 -12.37 -6.73 12.05
CA ALA A 81 -11.44 -6.22 13.06
C ALA A 81 -11.73 -6.80 14.45
N ARG A 82 -13.01 -6.82 14.83
CA ARG A 82 -13.45 -7.31 16.15
C ARG A 82 -13.44 -8.84 16.24
N LYS A 83 -13.94 -9.53 15.21
CA LYS A 83 -14.06 -10.99 15.22
C LYS A 83 -12.71 -11.69 15.27
N PHE A 84 -11.72 -11.16 14.55
CA PHE A 84 -10.40 -11.76 14.44
C PHE A 84 -9.33 -11.03 15.27
N ASN A 85 -9.73 -10.01 16.04
CA ASN A 85 -8.81 -9.15 16.82
C ASN A 85 -7.61 -8.68 15.97
N VAL A 86 -7.90 -8.13 14.79
CA VAL A 86 -6.92 -7.78 13.75
C VAL A 86 -6.86 -6.27 13.58
N GLU A 87 -5.66 -5.71 13.48
CA GLU A 87 -5.51 -4.28 13.15
C GLU A 87 -5.81 -4.05 11.67
N VAL A 88 -6.63 -3.05 11.37
CA VAL A 88 -6.98 -2.73 9.98
C VAL A 88 -6.48 -1.35 9.61
N PHE A 89 -5.73 -1.32 8.52
CA PHE A 89 -5.23 -0.13 7.87
C PHE A 89 -5.98 0.07 6.55
N ALA A 90 -6.47 1.27 6.28
CA ALA A 90 -7.20 1.59 5.05
C ALA A 90 -6.52 2.75 4.31
N VAL A 91 -6.04 2.48 3.10
CA VAL A 91 -5.37 3.49 2.28
C VAL A 91 -6.40 4.48 1.75
N ILE A 92 -6.20 5.78 1.97
CA ILE A 92 -7.07 6.80 1.38
C ILE A 92 -6.86 6.83 -0.15
N PRO A 93 -7.92 6.86 -0.97
CA PRO A 93 -7.85 6.98 -2.42
C PRO A 93 -6.86 8.05 -2.90
N ASP A 94 -5.99 7.68 -3.83
CA ASP A 94 -4.91 8.51 -4.34
C ASP A 94 -4.78 8.42 -5.86
N ILE A 95 -4.24 9.46 -6.49
CA ILE A 95 -4.06 9.49 -7.95
C ILE A 95 -2.59 9.24 -8.29
N PRO A 96 -2.25 8.08 -8.89
CA PRO A 96 -0.89 7.76 -9.29
C PRO A 96 -0.54 8.44 -10.62
N ALA A 97 0.69 8.96 -10.69
CA ALA A 97 1.31 9.49 -11.92
C ALA A 97 2.45 8.59 -12.44
N ASP A 98 2.76 7.48 -11.75
CA ASP A 98 3.92 6.64 -12.03
C ASP A 98 3.66 5.49 -13.03
N TYR A 99 2.39 5.15 -13.29
CA TYR A 99 2.00 4.20 -14.34
C TYR A 99 2.31 4.72 -15.76
N PRO A 100 2.51 3.81 -16.74
CA PRO A 100 2.69 4.17 -18.14
C PRO A 100 1.57 5.11 -18.64
N GLY A 101 1.93 6.12 -19.42
CA GLY A 101 0.98 7.09 -19.98
C GLY A 101 0.45 8.15 -19.01
N ARG A 102 0.70 8.06 -17.69
CA ARG A 102 0.08 8.96 -16.68
C ARG A 102 0.96 10.11 -16.18
N LYS A 103 2.21 10.22 -16.64
CA LYS A 103 3.13 11.29 -16.20
C LYS A 103 2.55 12.70 -16.36
N HIS A 104 1.73 12.90 -17.39
CA HIS A 104 1.07 14.18 -17.70
C HIS A 104 0.04 14.63 -16.64
N LEU A 105 -0.38 13.73 -15.75
CA LEU A 105 -1.30 14.07 -14.66
C LEU A 105 -0.63 14.85 -13.54
N TYR A 106 0.70 14.95 -13.50
CA TYR A 106 1.35 15.84 -12.54
C TYR A 106 1.22 17.31 -12.99
N PRO A 107 0.83 18.25 -12.10
CA PRO A 107 0.62 18.12 -10.65
C PRO A 107 -0.84 17.87 -10.23
N TRP A 108 -1.78 17.70 -11.18
CA TRP A 108 -3.19 17.40 -10.87
C TRP A 108 -3.36 16.17 -9.97
N ASN A 109 -2.53 15.13 -10.15
CA ASN A 109 -2.56 13.92 -9.33
C ASN A 109 -2.33 14.22 -7.84
N VAL A 110 -1.39 15.12 -7.54
CA VAL A 110 -1.13 15.58 -6.17
C VAL A 110 -2.36 16.34 -5.65
N LYS A 111 -2.84 17.33 -6.39
CA LYS A 111 -4.01 18.14 -5.99
C LYS A 111 -5.22 17.25 -5.68
N ARG A 112 -5.54 16.33 -6.57
CA ARG A 112 -6.69 15.43 -6.42
C ARG A 112 -6.53 14.45 -5.26
N THR A 113 -5.31 13.97 -5.01
CA THR A 113 -5.01 13.14 -3.82
C THR A 113 -5.24 13.93 -2.53
N ILE A 114 -4.83 15.20 -2.47
CA ILE A 114 -5.08 16.06 -1.31
C ILE A 114 -6.58 16.29 -1.09
N GLU A 115 -7.37 16.49 -2.16
CA GLU A 115 -8.83 16.60 -2.07
C GLU A 115 -9.47 15.34 -1.47
N TYR A 116 -8.99 14.14 -1.83
CA TYR A 116 -9.45 12.90 -1.21
C TYR A 116 -9.06 12.80 0.26
N ILE A 117 -7.83 13.17 0.63
CA ILE A 117 -7.39 13.16 2.03
C ILE A 117 -8.24 14.10 2.88
N GLN A 118 -8.53 15.30 2.39
CA GLN A 118 -9.39 16.27 3.08
C GLN A 118 -10.81 15.72 3.24
N TYR A 119 -11.41 15.19 2.16
CA TYR A 119 -12.73 14.58 2.22
C TYR A 119 -12.79 13.42 3.23
N PHE A 120 -11.81 12.52 3.21
CA PHE A 120 -11.77 11.39 4.14
C PHE A 120 -11.62 11.85 5.59
N LEU A 121 -10.69 12.79 5.84
CA LEU A 121 -10.50 13.34 7.17
C LEU A 121 -11.79 13.96 7.73
N GLU A 122 -12.48 14.76 6.93
CA GLU A 122 -13.67 15.49 7.36
C GLU A 122 -14.92 14.61 7.46
N LYS A 123 -15.09 13.65 6.53
CA LYS A 123 -16.37 12.96 6.33
C LYS A 123 -16.34 11.48 6.64
N VAL A 124 -15.18 10.84 6.67
CA VAL A 124 -15.07 9.37 6.69
C VAL A 124 -14.39 8.87 7.95
N VAL A 125 -13.20 9.39 8.28
CA VAL A 125 -12.31 8.85 9.32
C VAL A 125 -13.03 8.69 10.66
N HIS A 126 -13.77 9.72 11.11
CA HIS A 126 -14.46 9.71 12.41
C HIS A 126 -15.59 8.67 12.53
N ARG A 127 -15.99 8.02 11.44
CA ARG A 127 -17.09 7.02 11.43
C ARG A 127 -16.64 5.61 11.79
N TYR A 128 -15.33 5.35 11.77
CA TYR A 128 -14.75 4.01 11.93
C TYR A 128 -13.74 4.02 13.07
N GLN A 129 -13.98 3.19 14.08
CA GLN A 129 -13.18 3.19 15.32
C GLN A 129 -12.03 2.18 15.28
N ASN A 130 -12.13 1.16 14.42
CA ASN A 130 -11.16 0.06 14.34
C ASN A 130 -10.28 0.16 13.09
N ILE A 131 -10.29 1.31 12.40
CA ILE A 131 -9.58 1.52 11.14
C ILE A 131 -8.58 2.67 11.30
N THR A 132 -7.31 2.38 11.01
CA THR A 132 -6.30 3.42 10.82
C THR A 132 -6.23 3.82 9.35
N PHE A 133 -6.68 5.03 9.02
CA PHE A 133 -6.60 5.53 7.65
C PHE A 133 -5.19 6.05 7.32
N ILE A 134 -4.70 5.71 6.13
CA ILE A 134 -3.35 6.06 5.66
C ILE A 134 -3.44 6.98 4.44
N PRO A 135 -3.14 8.28 4.56
CA PRO A 135 -2.99 9.15 3.42
C PRO A 135 -1.71 8.82 2.64
N VAL A 136 -1.78 8.93 1.31
CA VAL A 136 -0.64 8.69 0.43
C VAL A 136 0.03 10.01 0.05
N VAL A 137 1.34 10.09 0.21
CA VAL A 137 2.19 11.16 -0.31
C VAL A 137 2.49 10.85 -1.78
N GLN A 138 1.89 11.65 -2.66
CA GLN A 138 2.07 11.57 -4.10
C GLN A 138 3.05 12.62 -4.62
N GLY A 139 3.56 12.38 -5.83
CA GLY A 139 4.49 13.28 -6.52
C GLY A 139 4.62 12.94 -7.99
N ALA A 140 5.55 13.61 -8.67
CA ALA A 140 5.91 13.28 -10.03
C ALA A 140 6.68 11.95 -10.09
N LYS A 141 6.46 11.18 -11.17
CA LYS A 141 7.14 9.90 -11.39
C LYS A 141 8.66 10.05 -11.29
N ASP A 142 9.29 9.16 -10.52
CA ASP A 142 10.73 9.14 -10.27
C ASP A 142 11.29 10.47 -9.70
N SER A 143 10.48 11.38 -9.16
CA SER A 143 10.96 12.66 -8.63
C SER A 143 10.96 12.68 -7.11
N ILE A 144 12.15 12.57 -6.51
CA ILE A 144 12.31 12.57 -5.04
C ILE A 144 11.90 13.92 -4.45
N SER A 145 12.39 15.01 -5.04
CA SER A 145 12.05 16.37 -4.60
C SER A 145 10.56 16.64 -4.69
N SER A 146 9.87 16.15 -5.72
CA SER A 146 8.42 16.33 -5.83
C SER A 146 7.66 15.67 -4.67
N VAL A 147 8.06 14.45 -4.26
CA VAL A 147 7.42 13.76 -3.11
C VAL A 147 7.69 14.48 -1.80
N VAL A 148 8.96 14.86 -1.56
CA VAL A 148 9.35 15.59 -0.34
C VAL A 148 8.64 16.93 -0.26
N ASN A 149 8.64 17.70 -1.35
CA ASN A 149 7.96 18.99 -1.40
C ASN A 149 6.44 18.85 -1.20
N THR A 150 5.79 17.78 -1.71
CA THR A 150 4.38 17.52 -1.41
C THR A 150 4.17 17.27 0.08
N TYR A 151 5.00 16.44 0.70
CA TYR A 151 4.89 16.14 2.13
C TYR A 151 5.06 17.40 2.98
N GLU A 152 6.10 18.18 2.73
CA GLU A 152 6.39 19.43 3.47
C GLU A 152 5.29 20.47 3.27
N ARG A 153 4.85 20.68 2.01
CA ARG A 153 3.78 21.64 1.68
C ARG A 153 2.46 21.33 2.38
N TYR A 154 2.13 20.06 2.53
CA TYR A 154 0.88 19.61 3.15
C TYR A 154 1.10 18.96 4.52
N PHE A 155 2.20 19.30 5.20
CA PHE A 155 2.57 18.69 6.48
C PHE A 155 1.46 18.84 7.54
N ASP A 156 0.80 20.00 7.58
CA ASP A 156 -0.31 20.26 8.50
C ASP A 156 -1.53 19.35 8.29
N LEU A 157 -1.70 18.82 7.07
CA LEU A 157 -2.71 17.82 6.78
C LEU A 157 -2.22 16.43 7.19
N TYR A 158 -0.99 16.07 6.81
CA TYR A 158 -0.42 14.75 7.11
C TYR A 158 -0.25 14.51 8.62
N LYS A 159 0.14 15.52 9.40
CA LYS A 159 0.32 15.44 10.86
C LYS A 159 -0.92 15.04 11.66
N LYS A 160 -2.09 15.04 11.03
CA LYS A 160 -3.37 14.61 11.61
C LYS A 160 -3.57 13.09 11.56
N PHE A 161 -2.68 12.36 10.88
CA PHE A 161 -2.74 10.92 10.73
C PHE A 161 -1.59 10.26 11.48
N GLN A 162 -1.83 9.08 12.05
CA GLN A 162 -0.79 8.32 12.76
C GLN A 162 0.28 7.75 11.83
N LEU A 163 -0.12 7.38 10.61
CA LEU A 163 0.68 6.65 9.63
C LEU A 163 0.47 7.30 8.26
N VAL A 164 1.53 7.44 7.47
CA VAL A 164 1.44 7.91 6.07
C VAL A 164 1.99 6.85 5.12
N ALA A 165 1.74 6.98 3.82
CA ALA A 165 2.35 6.12 2.82
C ALA A 165 3.08 6.90 1.73
N VAL A 166 4.07 6.28 1.10
CA VAL A 166 4.80 6.83 -0.05
C VAL A 166 4.33 6.16 -1.34
N GLY A 167 3.71 6.93 -2.24
CA GLY A 167 2.97 6.42 -3.40
C GLY A 167 3.71 6.18 -4.72
N PRO A 168 4.67 7.02 -5.17
CA PRO A 168 5.23 6.90 -6.53
C PRO A 168 6.38 5.88 -6.60
N THR A 169 6.07 4.64 -6.23
CA THR A 169 7.07 3.59 -5.97
C THR A 169 6.71 2.27 -6.65
N CYS A 170 5.45 2.07 -7.05
CA CYS A 170 4.90 0.80 -7.51
C CYS A 170 5.48 0.31 -8.86
N ILE A 171 5.81 1.23 -9.78
CA ILE A 171 6.22 0.88 -11.15
C ILE A 171 7.69 1.17 -11.46
N THR A 172 8.41 1.86 -10.56
CA THR A 172 9.82 2.18 -10.83
C THR A 172 10.69 0.92 -10.80
N ARG A 173 11.43 0.68 -11.89
CA ARG A 173 12.46 -0.37 -11.96
C ARG A 173 13.80 0.12 -11.40
N LYS A 174 13.90 1.40 -11.06
CA LYS A 174 15.14 2.06 -10.60
C LYS A 174 15.29 1.87 -9.09
N TYR A 175 15.57 0.64 -8.65
CA TYR A 175 15.62 0.27 -7.22
C TYR A 175 16.54 1.17 -6.38
N LYS A 176 17.69 1.61 -6.91
CA LYS A 176 18.57 2.58 -6.23
C LYS A 176 17.91 3.95 -6.02
N LYS A 177 17.13 4.40 -7.00
CA LYS A 177 16.39 5.68 -6.93
C LYS A 177 15.26 5.58 -5.92
N LEU A 178 14.55 4.45 -5.90
CA LEU A 178 13.54 4.16 -4.90
C LEU A 178 14.14 4.09 -3.48
N ALA A 179 15.29 3.43 -3.32
CA ALA A 179 16.00 3.41 -2.05
C ALA A 179 16.38 4.82 -1.60
N LYS A 180 16.89 5.67 -2.51
CA LYS A 180 17.17 7.08 -2.22
C LYS A 180 15.91 7.85 -1.82
N LEU A 181 14.77 7.62 -2.49
CA LEU A 181 13.49 8.21 -2.09
C LEU A 181 13.14 7.82 -0.66
N ILE A 182 13.14 6.52 -0.34
CA ILE A 182 12.80 6.01 1.01
C ILE A 182 13.71 6.63 2.06
N LEU A 183 15.03 6.62 1.85
CA LEU A 183 15.99 7.18 2.80
C LEU A 183 15.88 8.71 2.94
N THR A 184 15.48 9.41 1.88
CA THR A 184 15.25 10.86 1.94
C THR A 184 13.96 11.16 2.69
N PHE A 185 12.90 10.41 2.39
CA PHE A 185 11.61 10.54 3.06
C PHE A 185 11.73 10.24 4.57
N ASP A 186 12.45 9.17 4.95
CA ASP A 186 12.71 8.81 6.35
C ASP A 186 13.36 9.94 7.16
N ARG A 187 14.19 10.77 6.53
CA ARG A 187 14.87 11.90 7.17
C ARG A 187 13.98 13.12 7.40
N VAL A 188 12.93 13.29 6.59
CA VAL A 188 12.04 14.46 6.65
C VAL A 188 10.71 14.16 7.34
N THR A 189 10.29 12.90 7.36
CA THR A 189 9.05 12.49 8.02
C THR A 189 9.26 12.23 9.50
N ASN A 190 8.37 12.78 10.32
CA ASN A 190 8.23 12.40 11.73
C ASN A 190 7.21 11.28 11.95
N HIS A 191 6.57 10.80 10.87
CA HIS A 191 5.57 9.75 10.94
C HIS A 191 6.23 8.40 10.72
N GLU A 192 5.65 7.38 11.37
CA GLU A 192 5.73 6.05 10.81
C GLU A 192 5.20 6.05 9.38
N TYR A 193 5.77 5.24 8.50
CA TYR A 193 5.29 5.19 7.11
C TYR A 193 5.32 3.80 6.47
N HIS A 194 4.41 3.64 5.53
CA HIS A 194 4.32 2.50 4.61
C HIS A 194 4.95 2.87 3.26
N VAL A 195 5.62 1.92 2.60
CA VAL A 195 6.15 2.10 1.24
C VAL A 195 5.48 1.12 0.29
N PHE A 196 4.83 1.63 -0.75
CA PHE A 196 4.13 0.75 -1.69
C PHE A 196 5.06 0.08 -2.70
N GLY A 197 4.94 -1.23 -2.86
CA GLY A 197 5.57 -2.00 -3.93
C GLY A 197 7.10 -1.98 -4.07
N PRO A 198 7.95 -1.72 -3.04
CA PRO A 198 9.37 -1.87 -3.22
C PRO A 198 9.75 -3.33 -3.53
N GLY A 199 10.68 -3.51 -4.46
CA GLY A 199 11.29 -4.82 -4.71
C GLY A 199 12.34 -5.18 -3.66
N LEU A 200 12.72 -6.45 -3.60
CA LEU A 200 13.73 -6.96 -2.66
C LEU A 200 15.08 -6.21 -2.76
N ALA A 201 15.50 -5.83 -3.97
CA ALA A 201 16.74 -5.08 -4.18
C ALA A 201 16.71 -3.69 -3.51
N THR A 202 15.54 -3.06 -3.45
CA THR A 202 15.35 -1.80 -2.71
C THR A 202 15.41 -2.05 -1.22
N ILE A 203 14.66 -3.04 -0.72
CA ILE A 203 14.58 -3.37 0.71
C ILE A 203 15.96 -3.68 1.29
N ARG A 204 16.79 -4.46 0.58
CA ARG A 204 18.18 -4.76 0.97
C ARG A 204 19.07 -3.52 1.13
N ILE A 205 18.73 -2.39 0.52
CA ILE A 205 19.53 -1.15 0.65
C ILE A 205 19.11 -0.35 1.88
N VAL A 206 17.85 -0.45 2.29
CA VAL A 206 17.23 0.51 3.24
C VAL A 206 16.88 -0.09 4.60
N HIS A 207 16.69 -1.41 4.70
CA HIS A 207 16.06 -2.05 5.88
C HIS A 207 16.77 -1.78 7.21
N ASP A 208 18.07 -1.56 7.20
CA ASP A 208 18.93 -1.31 8.36
C ASP A 208 19.23 0.19 8.60
N LYS A 209 18.80 1.06 7.68
CA LYS A 209 19.08 2.50 7.67
C LYS A 209 17.88 3.38 7.98
N VAL A 210 16.68 2.87 7.74
CA VAL A 210 15.42 3.57 8.00
C VAL A 210 15.07 3.51 9.49
N LYS A 211 14.59 4.62 10.03
CA LYS A 211 14.15 4.74 11.43
C LYS A 211 12.64 4.60 11.57
N ASN A 212 11.90 5.22 10.65
CA ASN A 212 10.46 5.43 10.74
C ASN A 212 9.67 4.52 9.78
N MET A 213 10.32 3.80 8.87
CA MET A 213 9.64 2.84 8.02
C MET A 213 9.00 1.72 8.85
N ARG A 214 7.66 1.67 8.83
CA ARG A 214 6.87 0.67 9.56
C ARG A 214 6.69 -0.60 8.73
N SER A 215 6.36 -0.43 7.46
CA SER A 215 5.99 -1.55 6.61
C SER A 215 6.18 -1.26 5.12
N PHE A 216 6.10 -2.31 4.32
CA PHE A 216 5.99 -2.24 2.86
C PHE A 216 5.15 -3.39 2.35
N ASP A 217 4.57 -3.24 1.16
CA ASP A 217 3.96 -4.34 0.44
C ASP A 217 4.78 -4.69 -0.82
N SER A 218 4.70 -5.94 -1.27
CA SER A 218 5.35 -6.32 -2.52
C SER A 218 4.69 -7.54 -3.13
N THR A 219 4.43 -7.46 -4.43
CA THR A 219 4.08 -8.62 -5.28
C THR A 219 5.20 -8.95 -6.26
N ALA A 220 6.43 -8.49 -5.99
CA ALA A 220 7.58 -8.69 -6.90
C ALA A 220 7.90 -10.16 -7.15
N TYR A 221 7.59 -11.06 -6.21
CA TYR A 221 7.71 -12.50 -6.39
C TYR A 221 6.80 -13.04 -7.50
N VAL A 222 5.67 -12.38 -7.80
CA VAL A 222 4.79 -12.76 -8.93
C VAL A 222 5.46 -12.46 -10.27
N LYS A 223 6.16 -11.33 -10.40
CA LYS A 223 6.79 -10.88 -11.67
C LYS A 223 8.04 -11.68 -12.04
N ARG A 224 8.74 -12.28 -11.07
CA ARG A 224 9.96 -13.08 -11.32
C ARG A 224 9.64 -14.40 -12.05
N TYR A 225 8.42 -14.91 -11.91
CA TYR A 225 7.98 -16.18 -12.49
C TYR A 225 6.92 -16.02 -13.60
N THR A 226 6.60 -14.79 -14.05
CA THR A 226 5.56 -14.57 -15.05
C THR A 226 5.99 -13.65 -16.20
N ARG A 227 5.82 -14.12 -17.44
CA ARG A 227 5.75 -13.27 -18.64
C ARG A 227 4.33 -12.73 -18.89
N TYR A 228 3.30 -13.36 -18.31
CA TYR A 228 1.89 -12.98 -18.48
C TYR A 228 1.21 -12.73 -17.13
N LYS A 229 0.64 -11.52 -16.99
CA LYS A 229 -0.06 -11.03 -15.80
C LYS A 229 -1.31 -11.90 -15.49
N TYR A 230 -1.34 -12.48 -14.29
CA TYR A 230 -2.55 -12.92 -13.55
C TYR A 230 -3.39 -14.11 -14.05
N ARG A 231 -2.98 -14.88 -15.05
CA ARG A 231 -3.71 -16.09 -15.45
C ARG A 231 -2.79 -17.30 -15.29
N GLU A 232 -3.18 -18.19 -14.38
CA GLU A 232 -2.61 -19.51 -14.10
C GLU A 232 -1.24 -19.51 -13.44
N TYR A 233 -1.17 -19.87 -12.16
CA TYR A 233 0.09 -20.33 -11.59
C TYR A 233 -0.10 -21.37 -10.50
N ASN A 234 0.36 -22.59 -10.78
CA ASN A 234 0.74 -23.58 -9.78
C ASN A 234 2.10 -23.15 -9.22
N GLY A 235 2.17 -22.71 -7.95
CA GLY A 235 3.45 -22.37 -7.29
C GLY A 235 3.61 -20.94 -6.73
N LEU A 236 2.56 -20.11 -6.69
CA LEU A 236 2.62 -18.78 -6.03
C LEU A 236 3.05 -18.88 -4.55
N LYS A 237 2.59 -19.93 -3.87
CA LYS A 237 2.98 -20.26 -2.50
C LYS A 237 4.49 -20.46 -2.38
N ASP A 238 5.10 -21.20 -3.31
CA ASP A 238 6.53 -21.49 -3.27
C ASP A 238 7.37 -20.27 -3.67
N ALA A 239 6.91 -19.49 -4.66
CA ALA A 239 7.53 -18.22 -5.00
C ALA A 239 7.52 -17.22 -3.82
N LEU A 240 6.41 -17.16 -3.06
CA LEU A 240 6.33 -16.33 -1.86
C LEU A 240 7.27 -16.86 -0.76
N LYS A 241 7.31 -18.18 -0.51
CA LYS A 241 8.27 -18.78 0.44
C LYS A 241 9.71 -18.44 0.08
N GLU A 242 10.10 -18.59 -1.18
CA GLU A 242 11.45 -18.26 -1.65
C GLU A 242 11.76 -16.77 -1.49
N PHE A 243 10.76 -15.90 -1.74
CA PHE A 243 10.90 -14.46 -1.53
C PHE A 243 11.12 -14.14 -0.05
N MET A 244 10.34 -14.74 0.85
CA MET A 244 10.45 -14.53 2.30
C MET A 244 11.80 -15.00 2.86
N LEU A 245 12.32 -16.13 2.37
CA LEU A 245 13.67 -16.61 2.74
C LEU A 245 14.79 -15.64 2.35
N LYS A 246 14.54 -14.73 1.41
CA LYS A 246 15.53 -13.75 0.93
C LYS A 246 15.37 -12.38 1.58
N LEU A 247 14.34 -12.18 2.39
CA LEU A 247 14.12 -10.93 3.13
C LEU A 247 15.20 -10.75 4.21
N PRO A 248 15.61 -9.50 4.50
CA PRO A 248 16.51 -9.21 5.61
C PRO A 248 15.95 -9.67 6.98
N PRO A 249 16.82 -9.94 7.97
CA PRO A 249 16.43 -10.56 9.24
C PRO A 249 15.54 -9.68 10.14
N ASN A 250 15.50 -8.36 9.92
CA ASN A 250 14.61 -7.44 10.66
C ASN A 250 13.23 -7.26 9.99
N ILE A 251 12.93 -8.01 8.93
CA ILE A 251 11.62 -8.02 8.30
C ILE A 251 10.72 -9.08 8.96
N GLU A 252 9.53 -8.69 9.41
CA GLU A 252 8.51 -9.59 9.92
C GLU A 252 7.49 -9.93 8.82
N TYR A 253 7.14 -11.21 8.70
CA TYR A 253 6.18 -11.75 7.73
C TYR A 253 5.32 -12.87 8.33
#